data_AF-A0A0E3WSL9-F1
#
_entry.id   AF-A0A0E3WSL9-F1
#
_cell.length_a   1.000
_cell.length_b   1.000
_cell.length_c   1.000
_cell.angle_alpha   90.00
_cell.angle_beta   90.00
_cell.angle_gamma   90.00
#
_symmetry.space_group_name_H-M   'P 1'
#
loop_
_entity.id
_entity.type
_entity.pdbx_description
1 polymer ?
#
loop_
_entity_poly.entity_id
_entity_poly.type
_entity_poly.pdbx_seq_one_letter_code
_entity_poly.pdbx_strand_id
1 'polypeptide(L)'
;MDSFFASVEVRERPELKGLPVVVGSDPKGGSKRGVVSTCSYEARKYGIHSTMPISQAYRLCPGAVFSPVNMKLYAGVSAGIMELLRGFAEKFQQVSVDEAYLIPGPEVRNFEEAALYALKIKDEVQRQQGITCSVGVGPNKLISKIASGFQKPDGLTVVRPEDVRDFLFPLPVSKIPGIGEKTTETLKGMGISRVEELANCQLPANKLAGM
;
A
#
# COMPACT_ATOMS: atom_id res chain seq x y z
N MET A 1 -4.73 3.24 0.62
CA MET A 1 -4.59 4.65 0.18
C MET A 1 -3.13 4.92 -0.14
N ASP A 2 -2.80 6.13 -0.62
CA ASP A 2 -1.41 6.52 -0.88
C ASP A 2 -0.88 7.36 0.29
N SER A 3 0.23 6.91 0.90
CA SER A 3 0.85 7.53 2.08
C SER A 3 -0.14 8.07 3.12
N PHE A 4 -1.14 7.25 3.48
CA PHE A 4 -2.42 7.68 4.09
C PHE A 4 -2.31 8.81 5.12
N PHE A 5 -1.64 8.60 6.26
CA PHE A 5 -1.61 9.65 7.29
C PHE A 5 -0.89 10.92 6.82
N ALA A 6 0.20 10.80 6.05
CA ALA A 6 0.90 11.98 5.52
C ALA A 6 0.00 12.76 4.54
N SER A 7 -0.75 12.06 3.69
CA SER A 7 -1.71 12.67 2.77
C SER A 7 -2.86 13.38 3.52
N VAL A 8 -3.33 12.80 4.64
CA VAL A 8 -4.31 13.45 5.51
C VAL A 8 -3.73 14.70 6.18
N GLU A 9 -2.49 14.65 6.67
CA GLU A 9 -1.82 15.82 7.24
C GLU A 9 -1.65 16.96 6.21
N VAL A 10 -1.26 16.62 4.97
CA VAL A 10 -1.15 17.61 3.87
C VAL A 10 -2.51 18.18 3.48
N ARG A 11 -3.59 17.39 3.56
CA ARG A 11 -4.95 17.87 3.32
C ARG A 11 -5.36 18.91 4.37
N GLU A 12 -5.11 18.64 5.65
CA GLU A 12 -5.45 19.57 6.74
C GLU A 12 -4.54 20.80 6.78
N ARG A 13 -3.32 20.68 6.23
CA ARG A 13 -2.32 21.75 6.18
C ARG A 13 -1.79 21.92 4.75
N PRO A 14 -2.55 22.62 3.87
CA PRO A 14 -2.20 22.78 2.46
C PRO A 14 -0.81 23.38 2.20
N GLU A 15 -0.26 24.14 3.15
CA GLU A 15 1.09 24.68 3.12
C GLU A 15 2.19 23.60 3.10
N LEU A 16 1.85 22.35 3.46
CA LEU A 16 2.76 21.20 3.41
C LEU A 16 2.84 20.56 2.02
N LYS A 17 2.02 20.98 1.06
CA LYS A 17 2.01 20.40 -0.27
C LYS A 17 3.37 20.54 -0.95
N GLY A 18 3.92 19.42 -1.42
CA GLY A 18 5.24 19.35 -2.04
C GLY A 18 6.42 19.37 -1.06
N LEU A 19 6.17 19.37 0.25
CA LEU A 19 7.21 19.28 1.27
C LEU A 19 7.39 17.83 1.76
N PRO A 20 8.61 17.45 2.21
CA PRO A 20 8.84 16.18 2.88
C PRO A 20 8.11 16.13 4.23
N VAL A 21 6.95 15.49 4.29
CA VAL A 21 6.18 15.26 5.52
C VAL A 21 6.45 13.86 6.08
N VAL A 22 6.69 13.80 7.39
CA VAL A 22 6.87 12.58 8.19
C VAL A 22 5.85 12.58 9.32
N VAL A 23 5.09 11.49 9.46
CA VAL A 23 4.17 11.30 10.60
C VAL A 23 4.82 10.34 11.58
N GLY A 24 5.02 10.80 12.82
CA GLY A 24 5.74 10.06 13.87
C GLY A 24 6.03 10.93 15.08
N SER A 25 6.98 10.52 15.92
CA SER A 25 7.41 11.36 17.05
C SER A 25 8.23 12.57 16.58
N ASP A 26 8.19 13.66 17.35
CA ASP A 26 9.01 14.84 17.10
C ASP A 26 10.48 14.55 17.46
N PRO A 27 11.43 14.69 16.51
CA PRO A 27 12.86 14.50 16.78
C PRO A 27 13.47 15.53 17.76
N LYS A 28 12.80 16.69 17.98
CA LYS A 28 13.31 17.81 18.79
C LYS A 28 12.63 17.93 20.16
N GLY A 29 11.34 17.64 20.29
CA GLY A 29 10.52 17.90 21.49
C GLY A 29 10.25 16.72 22.44
N GLY A 30 10.76 15.52 22.20
CA GLY A 30 10.49 14.34 23.05
C GLY A 30 11.30 13.12 22.62
N SER A 31 11.29 12.04 23.42
CA SER A 31 12.27 10.94 23.36
C SER A 31 12.59 10.54 21.91
N LYS A 32 13.88 10.55 21.54
CA LYS A 32 14.38 10.07 20.22
C LYS A 32 13.99 8.60 19.91
N ARG A 33 13.24 7.96 20.82
CA ARG A 33 12.66 6.63 20.71
C ARG A 33 11.30 6.77 20.05
N GLY A 34 11.25 6.42 18.78
CA GLY A 34 10.06 6.43 17.96
C GLY A 34 10.43 6.07 16.53
N VAL A 35 9.42 5.67 15.77
CA VAL A 35 9.57 5.29 14.37
C VAL A 35 8.66 6.15 13.50
N VAL A 36 9.01 6.25 12.23
CA VAL A 36 8.16 6.81 11.19
C VAL A 36 6.93 5.91 11.05
N SER A 37 5.73 6.43 11.36
CA SER A 37 4.48 5.71 11.10
C SER A 37 4.22 5.65 9.59
N THR A 38 4.30 6.81 8.94
CA THR A 38 4.26 6.93 7.47
C THR A 38 4.96 8.23 7.04
N CYS A 39 5.22 8.35 5.75
CA CYS A 39 5.82 9.55 5.18
C CYS A 39 5.30 9.80 3.76
N SER A 40 5.31 11.07 3.37
CA SER A 40 5.01 11.56 2.03
C SER A 40 5.97 10.97 0.97
N TYR A 41 5.58 11.02 -0.30
CA TYR A 41 6.46 10.58 -1.39
C TYR A 41 7.69 11.47 -1.52
N GLU A 42 7.56 12.76 -1.19
CA GLU A 42 8.64 13.74 -1.10
C GLU A 42 9.69 13.32 -0.07
N ALA A 43 9.26 12.83 1.10
CA ALA A 43 10.17 12.29 2.12
C ALA A 43 10.82 10.97 1.69
N ARG A 44 10.09 10.10 0.96
CA ARG A 44 10.65 8.84 0.42
C ARG A 44 11.83 9.05 -0.52
N LYS A 45 11.89 10.19 -1.23
CA LYS A 45 13.05 10.56 -2.08
C LYS A 45 14.36 10.67 -1.30
N TYR A 46 14.29 10.96 0.01
CA TYR A 46 15.45 11.00 0.91
C TYR A 46 15.76 9.63 1.54
N GLY A 47 15.08 8.56 1.11
CA GLY A 47 15.21 7.22 1.67
C GLY A 47 14.41 7.01 2.95
N ILE A 48 13.58 7.97 3.38
CA ILE A 48 12.72 7.81 4.56
C ILE A 48 11.60 6.82 4.24
N HIS A 49 11.34 5.88 5.16
CA HIS A 49 10.27 4.90 5.03
C HIS A 49 9.62 4.60 6.38
N SER A 50 8.43 3.99 6.36
CA SER A 50 7.77 3.49 7.58
C SER A 50 8.69 2.56 8.38
N THR A 51 8.48 2.49 9.69
CA THR A 51 9.28 1.76 10.70
C THR A 51 10.72 2.24 10.88
N MET A 52 11.22 3.17 10.05
CA MET A 52 12.53 3.78 10.24
C MET A 52 12.58 4.55 11.58
N PRO A 53 13.69 4.47 12.36
CA PRO A 53 13.88 5.31 13.54
C PRO A 53 13.79 6.80 13.21
N ILE A 54 13.06 7.57 14.00
CA ILE A 54 12.87 9.02 13.76
C ILE A 54 14.20 9.78 13.75
N SER A 55 15.16 9.37 14.57
CA SER A 55 16.51 9.95 14.56
C SER A 55 17.25 9.74 13.23
N GLN A 56 17.01 8.62 12.54
CA GLN A 56 17.58 8.34 11.24
C GLN A 56 16.85 9.15 10.15
N ALA A 57 15.52 9.19 10.19
CA ALA A 57 14.73 10.01 9.27
C ALA A 57 15.14 11.49 9.34
N TYR A 58 15.35 12.02 10.55
CA TYR A 58 15.84 13.38 10.76
C TYR A 58 17.26 13.60 10.20
N ARG A 59 18.16 12.61 10.31
CA ARG A 59 19.50 12.71 9.69
C ARG A 59 19.43 12.70 8.17
N LEU A 60 18.51 11.93 7.58
CA LEU A 60 18.32 11.86 6.12
C LEU A 60 17.70 13.15 5.56
N CYS A 61 16.78 13.78 6.29
CA CYS A 61 16.15 15.03 5.88
C CYS A 61 15.85 15.92 7.10
N PRO A 62 16.83 16.74 7.56
CA PRO A 62 16.62 17.64 8.71
C PRO A 62 15.55 18.71 8.47
N GLY A 63 15.29 19.04 7.20
CA GLY A 63 14.26 19.99 6.77
C GLY A 63 12.86 19.38 6.57
N ALA A 64 12.68 18.08 6.82
CA ALA A 64 11.36 17.47 6.76
C ALA A 64 10.45 18.00 7.88
N VAL A 65 9.15 18.08 7.59
CA VAL A 65 8.12 18.43 8.56
C VAL A 65 7.69 17.18 9.32
N PHE A 66 7.96 17.17 10.63
CA PHE A 66 7.56 16.09 11.52
C PHE A 66 6.23 16.42 12.17
N SER A 67 5.24 15.55 11.96
CA SER A 67 3.88 15.72 12.47
C SER A 67 3.55 14.61 13.46
N PRO A 68 3.01 14.93 14.65
CA PRO A 68 2.59 13.92 15.61
C PRO A 68 1.46 13.07 15.04
N VAL A 69 1.37 11.82 15.48
CA VAL A 69 0.29 10.91 15.09
C VAL A 69 -1.05 11.42 15.63
N ASN A 70 -2.02 11.65 14.74
CA ASN A 70 -3.39 12.01 15.09
C ASN A 70 -4.39 10.90 14.71
N MET A 71 -4.47 9.85 15.54
CA MET A 71 -5.33 8.69 15.24
C MET A 71 -6.82 9.02 15.14
N LYS A 72 -7.30 10.03 15.89
CA LYS A 72 -8.71 10.45 15.83
C LYS A 72 -9.05 11.01 14.44
N LEU A 73 -8.17 11.87 13.91
CA LEU A 73 -8.30 12.41 12.57
C LEU A 73 -8.26 11.29 11.52
N TYR A 74 -7.25 10.42 11.58
CA TYR A 74 -7.07 9.36 10.58
C TYR A 74 -8.22 8.36 10.57
N ALA A 75 -8.75 8.01 11.76
CA ALA A 75 -9.91 7.13 11.88
C ALA A 75 -11.18 7.76 11.27
N GLY A 76 -11.40 9.06 11.45
CA GLY A 76 -12.53 9.76 10.85
C GLY A 76 -12.46 9.78 9.32
N VAL A 77 -11.28 10.07 8.76
CA VAL A 77 -11.07 10.03 7.30
C VAL A 77 -11.19 8.62 6.74
N SER A 78 -10.63 7.64 7.45
CA SER A 78 -10.76 6.21 7.11
C SER A 78 -12.23 5.81 7.02
N ALA A 79 -13.04 6.13 8.05
CA ALA A 79 -14.47 5.80 8.05
C ALA A 79 -15.20 6.41 6.85
N GLY A 80 -14.92 7.67 6.50
CA GLY A 80 -15.49 8.33 5.32
C GLY A 80 -15.11 7.64 4.00
N ILE A 81 -13.85 7.24 3.84
CA ILE A 81 -13.40 6.47 2.67
C ILE A 81 -14.08 5.11 2.62
N MET A 82 -14.11 4.38 3.74
CA MET A 82 -14.65 3.02 3.76
C MET A 82 -16.15 3.00 3.48
N GLU A 83 -16.88 4.01 3.96
CA GLU A 83 -18.30 4.20 3.63
C GLU A 83 -18.49 4.50 2.15
N LEU A 84 -17.67 5.39 1.58
CA LEU A 84 -17.68 5.67 0.15
C LEU A 84 -17.43 4.41 -0.68
N LEU A 85 -16.36 3.67 -0.38
CA LEU A 85 -15.98 2.46 -1.09
C LEU A 85 -17.03 1.35 -0.95
N ARG A 86 -17.70 1.25 0.20
CA ARG A 86 -18.81 0.30 0.39
C ARG A 86 -19.94 0.55 -0.59
N GLY A 87 -20.23 1.81 -0.94
CA GLY A 87 -21.24 2.17 -1.94
C GLY A 87 -20.92 1.72 -3.38
N PHE A 88 -19.67 1.38 -3.67
CA PHE A 88 -19.22 0.86 -4.97
C PHE A 88 -19.14 -0.67 -5.03
N ALA A 89 -19.51 -1.39 -3.98
CA ALA A 89 -19.25 -2.82 -3.87
C ALA A 89 -20.52 -3.60 -3.58
N GLU A 90 -20.74 -4.68 -4.34
CA GLU A 90 -21.69 -5.72 -3.95
C GLU A 90 -21.17 -6.49 -2.72
N LYS A 91 -19.86 -6.79 -2.71
CA LYS A 91 -19.19 -7.38 -1.54
C LYS A 91 -17.99 -6.53 -1.15
N PHE A 92 -17.97 -6.11 0.10
CA PHE A 92 -16.97 -5.23 0.66
C PHE A 92 -16.24 -5.89 1.83
N GLN A 93 -14.91 -5.78 1.85
CA GLN A 93 -14.09 -6.17 2.99
C GLN A 93 -13.06 -5.09 3.29
N GLN A 94 -13.19 -4.43 4.44
CA GLN A 94 -12.13 -3.60 4.99
C GLN A 94 -11.01 -4.48 5.56
N VAL A 95 -9.75 -4.15 5.22
CA VAL A 95 -8.55 -4.89 5.65
C VAL A 95 -7.75 -4.10 6.69
N SER A 96 -7.68 -2.78 6.51
CA SER A 96 -6.96 -1.87 7.41
C SER A 96 -7.66 -0.51 7.47
N VAL A 97 -7.02 0.46 8.12
CA VAL A 97 -7.48 1.87 8.11
C VAL A 97 -7.47 2.49 6.70
N ASP A 98 -6.75 1.91 5.74
CA ASP A 98 -6.58 2.52 4.42
C ASP A 98 -6.66 1.51 3.26
N GLU A 99 -6.99 0.24 3.53
CA GLU A 99 -7.12 -0.81 2.52
C GLU A 99 -8.46 -1.53 2.63
N ALA A 100 -9.06 -1.82 1.47
CA ALA A 100 -10.27 -2.62 1.33
C ALA A 100 -10.24 -3.44 0.03
N TYR A 101 -10.95 -4.57 0.02
CA TYR A 101 -11.29 -5.34 -1.17
C TYR A 101 -12.75 -5.13 -1.54
N LEU A 102 -13.00 -4.97 -2.84
CA LEU A 102 -14.31 -4.76 -3.40
C LEU A 102 -14.56 -5.84 -4.47
N ILE A 103 -15.76 -6.39 -4.49
CA ILE A 103 -16.34 -7.05 -5.66
C ILE A 103 -17.40 -6.09 -6.18
N PRO A 104 -17.27 -5.57 -7.42
CA PRO A 104 -18.26 -4.67 -7.99
C PRO A 104 -19.57 -5.41 -8.26
N GLY A 105 -20.64 -4.66 -8.51
CA GLY A 105 -21.94 -5.23 -8.89
C GLY A 105 -21.96 -5.85 -10.28
N PRO A 106 -23.07 -6.50 -10.65
CA PRO A 106 -23.21 -7.24 -11.91
C PRO A 106 -23.15 -6.36 -13.17
N GLU A 107 -23.22 -5.03 -13.03
CA GLU A 107 -23.04 -4.08 -14.13
C GLU A 107 -21.59 -4.03 -14.65
N VAL A 108 -20.63 -4.47 -13.86
CA VAL A 108 -19.21 -4.56 -14.24
C VAL A 108 -18.91 -5.98 -14.70
N ARG A 109 -18.83 -6.19 -16.02
CA ARG A 109 -18.84 -7.52 -16.64
C ARG A 109 -17.47 -8.00 -17.11
N ASN A 110 -16.54 -7.09 -17.33
CA ASN A 110 -15.19 -7.39 -17.81
C ASN A 110 -14.15 -6.46 -17.16
N PHE A 111 -12.87 -6.71 -17.48
CA PHE A 111 -11.76 -5.99 -16.86
C PHE A 111 -11.63 -4.54 -17.37
N GLU A 112 -12.11 -4.25 -18.58
CA GLU A 112 -12.18 -2.89 -19.14
C GLU A 112 -13.20 -2.03 -18.37
N GLU A 113 -14.40 -2.57 -18.15
CA GLU A 113 -15.44 -1.94 -17.32
C GLU A 113 -14.96 -1.79 -15.87
N ALA A 114 -14.26 -2.80 -15.32
CA ALA A 114 -13.69 -2.71 -13.98
C ALA A 114 -12.60 -1.64 -13.88
N ALA A 115 -11.81 -1.42 -14.93
CA ALA A 115 -10.83 -0.34 -15.00
C ALA A 115 -11.50 1.04 -14.97
N LEU A 116 -12.55 1.25 -15.79
CA LEU A 116 -13.34 2.49 -15.79
C LEU A 116 -14.01 2.72 -14.43
N TYR A 117 -14.52 1.66 -13.81
CA TYR A 117 -15.12 1.72 -12.49
C TYR A 117 -14.10 2.09 -11.41
N ALA A 118 -12.88 1.55 -11.48
CA ALA A 118 -11.77 1.90 -10.60
C ALA A 118 -11.33 3.36 -10.76
N LEU A 119 -11.31 3.90 -11.98
CA LEU A 119 -11.07 5.33 -12.22
C LEU A 119 -12.14 6.20 -11.55
N LYS A 120 -13.42 5.83 -11.71
CA LYS A 120 -14.53 6.52 -11.03
C LYS A 120 -14.37 6.51 -9.50
N ILE A 121 -13.96 5.38 -8.92
CA ILE A 121 -13.67 5.28 -7.48
C ILE A 121 -12.55 6.27 -7.09
N LYS A 122 -11.44 6.31 -7.85
CA LYS A 122 -10.30 7.20 -7.59
C LYS A 122 -10.73 8.68 -7.60
N ASP A 123 -11.47 9.07 -8.63
CA ASP A 123 -12.00 10.43 -8.77
C ASP A 123 -12.89 10.80 -7.59
N GLU A 124 -13.77 9.89 -7.18
CA GLU A 124 -14.72 10.14 -6.10
C GLU A 124 -14.03 10.22 -4.74
N VAL A 125 -13.03 9.38 -4.49
CA VAL A 125 -12.20 9.46 -3.28
C VAL A 125 -11.46 10.80 -3.24
N GLN A 126 -10.84 11.22 -4.34
CA GLN A 126 -10.17 12.52 -4.41
C GLN A 126 -11.14 13.68 -4.21
N ARG A 127 -12.31 13.64 -4.84
CA ARG A 127 -13.33 14.69 -4.77
C ARG A 127 -13.93 14.84 -3.38
N GLN A 128 -14.26 13.74 -2.71
CA GLN A 128 -14.92 13.76 -1.40
C GLN A 128 -13.95 13.86 -0.23
N GLN A 129 -12.79 13.20 -0.32
CA GLN A 129 -11.87 13.04 0.81
C GLN A 129 -10.59 13.85 0.66
N GLY A 130 -10.35 14.45 -0.51
CA GLY A 130 -9.21 15.35 -0.76
C GLY A 130 -7.86 14.64 -0.86
N ILE A 131 -7.84 13.31 -0.97
CA ILE A 131 -6.62 12.50 -1.03
C ILE A 131 -6.71 11.43 -2.12
N THR A 132 -5.57 11.07 -2.70
CA THR A 132 -5.50 10.09 -3.80
C THR A 132 -5.48 8.65 -3.29
N CYS A 133 -5.91 7.72 -4.13
CA CYS A 133 -5.75 6.29 -3.90
C CYS A 133 -5.19 5.58 -5.12
N SER A 134 -4.44 4.51 -4.88
CA SER A 134 -4.06 3.57 -5.93
C SER A 134 -4.93 2.33 -5.87
N VAL A 135 -5.36 1.84 -7.03
CA VAL A 135 -6.29 0.72 -7.16
C VAL A 135 -5.65 -0.40 -7.99
N GLY A 136 -5.85 -1.64 -7.54
CA GLY A 136 -5.45 -2.84 -8.26
C GLY A 136 -6.69 -3.65 -8.62
N VAL A 137 -6.83 -3.99 -9.90
CA VAL A 137 -7.90 -4.86 -10.41
C VAL A 137 -7.26 -6.17 -10.84
N GLY A 138 -7.81 -7.28 -10.38
CA GLY A 138 -7.29 -8.61 -10.62
C GLY A 138 -8.35 -9.69 -10.40
N PRO A 139 -8.11 -10.94 -10.88
CA PRO A 139 -9.08 -12.03 -10.80
C PRO A 139 -9.32 -12.53 -9.37
N ASN A 140 -8.50 -12.12 -8.40
CA ASN A 140 -8.66 -12.45 -6.99
C ASN A 140 -7.93 -11.43 -6.10
N LYS A 141 -8.17 -11.52 -4.78
CA LYS A 141 -7.59 -10.61 -3.78
C LYS A 141 -6.06 -10.53 -3.82
N LEU A 142 -5.38 -11.66 -4.02
CA LEU A 142 -3.91 -11.71 -4.05
C LEU A 142 -3.37 -10.86 -5.21
N ILE A 143 -3.89 -11.07 -6.42
CA ILE A 143 -3.46 -10.32 -7.61
C ILE A 143 -3.81 -8.84 -7.45
N SER A 144 -5.04 -8.53 -7.04
CA SER A 144 -5.48 -7.14 -6.82
C SER A 144 -4.63 -6.40 -5.78
N LYS A 145 -4.19 -7.09 -4.72
CA LYS A 145 -3.33 -6.51 -3.68
C LYS A 145 -1.93 -6.18 -4.20
N ILE A 146 -1.36 -7.06 -5.03
CA ILE A 146 -0.05 -6.83 -5.64
C ILE A 146 -0.16 -5.70 -6.67
N ALA A 147 -1.19 -5.73 -7.52
CA ALA A 147 -1.48 -4.71 -8.52
C ALA A 147 -1.66 -3.31 -7.91
N SER A 148 -2.39 -3.18 -6.79
CA SER A 148 -2.62 -1.88 -6.15
C SER A 148 -1.36 -1.20 -5.61
N GLY A 149 -0.27 -1.96 -5.45
CA GLY A 149 1.05 -1.46 -5.07
C GLY A 149 1.97 -1.13 -6.25
N PHE A 150 1.60 -1.51 -7.49
CA PHE A 150 2.54 -1.55 -8.62
C PHE A 150 2.83 -0.17 -9.21
N GLN A 151 1.81 0.68 -9.37
CA GLN A 151 1.93 2.03 -9.93
C GLN A 151 1.69 3.16 -8.91
N LYS A 152 1.97 2.92 -7.61
CA LYS A 152 1.82 3.98 -6.60
C LYS A 152 2.79 5.14 -6.84
N PRO A 153 2.42 6.40 -6.54
CA PRO A 153 1.09 6.88 -6.08
C PRO A 153 0.08 7.10 -7.21
N ASP A 154 -1.19 7.24 -6.82
CA ASP A 154 -2.33 7.55 -7.69
C ASP A 154 -2.43 6.62 -8.91
N GLY A 155 -1.97 5.39 -8.77
CA GLY A 155 -1.91 4.42 -9.85
C GLY A 155 -3.18 3.60 -10.03
N LEU A 156 -3.33 3.05 -11.23
CA LEU A 156 -4.28 1.98 -11.51
C LEU A 156 -3.54 0.86 -12.24
N THR A 157 -3.59 -0.36 -11.72
CA THR A 157 -3.04 -1.52 -12.40
C THR A 157 -4.11 -2.58 -12.55
N VAL A 158 -4.32 -3.03 -13.78
CA VAL A 158 -5.31 -4.05 -14.15
C VAL A 158 -4.55 -5.27 -14.63
N VAL A 159 -4.85 -6.42 -14.04
CA VAL A 159 -4.23 -7.70 -14.40
C VAL A 159 -5.35 -8.65 -14.80
N ARG A 160 -5.47 -8.96 -16.08
CA ARG A 160 -6.47 -9.91 -16.59
C ARG A 160 -6.06 -11.34 -16.28
N PRO A 161 -6.99 -12.32 -16.26
CA PRO A 161 -6.68 -13.73 -16.00
C PRO A 161 -5.54 -14.28 -16.87
N GLU A 162 -5.53 -13.91 -18.15
CA GLU A 162 -4.52 -14.29 -19.14
C GLU A 162 -3.14 -13.68 -18.86
N ASP A 163 -3.09 -12.50 -18.23
CA ASP A 163 -1.86 -11.76 -17.95
C ASP A 163 -1.24 -12.12 -16.59
N VAL A 164 -1.92 -12.91 -15.76
CA VAL A 164 -1.49 -13.20 -14.37
C VAL A 164 -0.08 -13.77 -14.32
N ARG A 165 0.24 -14.70 -15.23
CA ARG A 165 1.55 -15.36 -15.27
C ARG A 165 2.65 -14.34 -15.55
N ASP A 166 2.51 -13.59 -16.64
CA ASP A 166 3.50 -12.63 -17.10
C ASP A 166 3.65 -11.46 -16.13
N PHE A 167 2.58 -11.09 -15.43
CA PHE A 167 2.60 -10.09 -14.38
C PHE A 167 3.35 -10.56 -13.12
N LEU A 168 3.10 -11.80 -12.67
CA LEU A 168 3.65 -12.30 -11.41
C LEU A 168 5.08 -12.81 -11.53
N PHE A 169 5.39 -13.56 -12.58
CA PHE A 169 6.62 -14.35 -12.70
C PHE A 169 7.89 -13.51 -12.54
N PRO A 170 7.99 -12.30 -13.12
CA PRO A 170 9.15 -11.44 -12.95
C PRO A 170 9.30 -10.84 -11.55
N LEU A 171 8.27 -10.89 -10.69
CA LEU A 171 8.33 -10.26 -9.37
C LEU A 171 9.22 -11.06 -8.41
N PRO A 172 9.93 -10.39 -7.49
CA PRO A 172 10.59 -11.09 -6.39
C PRO A 172 9.54 -11.66 -5.42
N VAL A 173 9.84 -12.79 -4.78
CA VAL A 173 8.91 -13.46 -3.84
C VAL A 173 8.45 -12.56 -2.68
N SER A 174 9.27 -11.58 -2.30
CA SER A 174 8.92 -10.58 -1.27
C SER A 174 7.77 -9.65 -1.66
N LYS A 175 7.31 -9.67 -2.93
CA LYS A 175 6.10 -8.96 -3.36
C LYS A 175 4.82 -9.72 -3.04
N ILE A 176 4.89 -11.02 -2.74
CA ILE A 176 3.73 -11.81 -2.34
C ILE A 176 3.33 -11.40 -0.90
N PRO A 177 2.10 -10.90 -0.68
CA PRO A 177 1.58 -10.65 0.66
C PRO A 177 1.70 -11.90 1.55
N GLY A 178 2.30 -11.73 2.72
CA GLY A 178 2.60 -12.82 3.66
C GLY A 178 4.04 -13.32 3.62
N ILE A 179 4.82 -12.99 2.59
CA ILE A 179 6.26 -13.31 2.53
C ILE A 179 7.07 -12.13 3.08
N GLY A 180 7.39 -12.20 4.37
CA GLY A 180 8.24 -11.21 5.05
C GLY A 180 9.74 -11.40 4.79
N GLU A 181 10.56 -10.56 5.41
CA GLU A 181 12.03 -10.56 5.24
C GLU A 181 12.66 -11.92 5.57
N LYS A 182 12.32 -12.51 6.73
CA LYS A 182 12.82 -13.82 7.15
C LYS A 182 12.49 -14.93 6.14
N THR A 183 11.24 -14.99 5.69
CA THR A 183 10.82 -15.98 4.69
C THR A 183 11.51 -15.75 3.35
N THR A 184 11.72 -14.48 2.97
CA THR A 184 12.47 -14.12 1.77
C THR A 184 13.91 -14.62 1.84
N GLU A 185 14.58 -14.46 2.99
CA GLU A 185 15.93 -14.98 3.22
C GLU A 185 15.99 -16.50 3.13
N THR A 186 15.04 -17.20 3.75
CA THR A 186 14.92 -18.67 3.66
C THR A 186 14.76 -19.13 2.22
N LEU A 187 13.85 -18.52 1.46
CA LEU A 187 13.61 -18.86 0.05
C LEU A 187 14.86 -18.58 -0.80
N LYS A 188 15.54 -17.45 -0.59
CA LYS A 188 16.80 -17.15 -1.28
C LYS A 188 17.87 -18.20 -0.97
N GLY A 189 17.96 -18.68 0.27
CA GLY A 189 18.83 -19.79 0.65
C GLY A 189 18.52 -21.11 -0.08
N MET A 190 17.30 -21.26 -0.59
CA MET A 190 16.86 -22.38 -1.43
C MET A 190 17.03 -22.11 -2.95
N GLY A 191 17.64 -20.99 -3.34
CA GLY A 191 17.74 -20.57 -4.75
C GLY A 191 16.44 -20.00 -5.32
N ILE A 192 15.48 -19.63 -4.47
CA ILE A 192 14.18 -19.08 -4.86
C ILE A 192 14.13 -17.59 -4.52
N SER A 193 14.19 -16.76 -5.54
CA SER A 193 14.18 -15.29 -5.47
C SER A 193 12.96 -14.67 -6.16
N ARG A 194 12.42 -15.34 -7.19
CA ARG A 194 11.30 -14.88 -8.02
C ARG A 194 10.06 -15.76 -7.86
N VAL A 195 8.90 -15.19 -8.18
CA VAL A 195 7.63 -15.93 -8.14
C VAL A 195 7.63 -17.09 -9.12
N GLU A 196 8.26 -16.94 -10.29
CA GLU A 196 8.43 -18.05 -11.25
C GLU A 196 9.18 -19.24 -10.65
N GLU A 197 10.30 -18.97 -9.98
CA GLU A 197 11.11 -20.01 -9.33
C GLU A 197 10.32 -20.72 -8.23
N LEU A 198 9.54 -19.95 -7.46
CA LEU A 198 8.66 -20.51 -6.43
C LEU A 198 7.54 -21.37 -7.04
N ALA A 199 6.92 -20.92 -8.14
CA ALA A 199 5.84 -21.64 -8.81
C ALA A 199 6.29 -22.97 -9.41
N ASN A 200 7.55 -23.06 -9.86
CA ASN A 200 8.12 -24.24 -10.48
C ASN A 200 8.98 -25.09 -9.52
N CYS A 201 9.09 -24.71 -8.24
CA CYS A 201 9.89 -25.47 -7.30
C CYS A 201 9.24 -26.82 -6.97
N GLN A 202 10.04 -27.88 -6.99
CA GLN A 202 9.63 -29.17 -6.45
C GLN A 202 10.04 -29.21 -4.98
N LEU A 203 9.07 -29.27 -4.08
CA LEU A 203 9.36 -29.45 -2.66
C LEU A 203 9.94 -30.85 -2.46
N PRO A 204 11.13 -31.00 -1.85
CA PRO A 204 11.56 -32.32 -1.41
C PRO A 204 10.58 -32.79 -0.32
N ALA A 205 10.04 -34.00 -0.48
CA ALA A 205 8.95 -34.58 0.33
C ALA A 205 9.17 -34.54 1.85
N ASN A 206 10.39 -34.28 2.32
CA ASN A 206 10.80 -34.43 3.72
C ASN A 206 11.10 -33.11 4.47
N LYS A 207 10.86 -31.91 3.91
CA LYS A 207 11.23 -30.63 4.58
C LYS A 207 10.10 -29.79 5.16
N LEU A 208 8.83 -30.18 4.98
CA LEU A 208 7.69 -29.44 5.55
C LEU A 208 7.20 -30.00 6.90
N ALA A 209 7.76 -31.10 7.39
CA ALA A 209 7.33 -31.76 8.62
C ALA A 209 7.94 -31.19 9.93
N GLY A 210 8.50 -29.97 9.89
CA GLY A 210 9.25 -29.41 11.03
C GLY A 210 9.18 -27.89 11.19
N MET A 211 8.11 -27.25 10.69
CA MET A 211 7.82 -25.84 10.97
C MET A 211 6.54 -25.72 11.80
#